data_AF-A0A6S7J5L9-F1
#
_entry.id   AF-A0A6S7J5L9-F1
#
_cell.length_a   1.000
_cell.length_b   1.000
_cell.length_c   1.000
_cell.angle_alpha   90.00
_cell.angle_beta   90.00
_cell.angle_gamma   90.00
#
_symmetry.space_group_name_H-M   'P 1'
#
loop_
_entity.id
_entity.type
_entity.pdbx_description
1 polymer ?
#
loop_
_entity_poly.entity_id
_entity_poly.type
_entity_poly.pdbx_seq_one_letter_code
_entity_poly.pdbx_strand_id
1 'polypeptide(L)'
;MAVQRINRIIKEKGENIIHSVCSLADVPKFKPAEISFLNHYAQVMKPVAQALNILQGETNHSNAYMGYLAPTITILRDKLSKKLDIPVMKPLVQELLNGIDKRFDSIVNDKKIIAAAILHPKFKESWSTDCDVIERGISFINEKLEGLVEPVVDEPGQSSSEDQDETDFFQAKNRRSSDCTLK
;
A
#
# COMPACT_ATOMS: atom_id res chain seq x y z
N MET A 1 5.95 15.12 9.84
CA MET A 1 5.25 15.13 11.15
C MET A 1 5.75 16.28 12.03
N ALA A 2 4.93 16.81 12.94
CA ALA A 2 5.33 17.92 13.83
C ALA A 2 6.54 17.56 14.71
N VAL A 3 6.56 16.37 15.30
CA VAL A 3 7.69 15.90 16.14
C VAL A 3 9.02 15.83 15.36
N GLN A 4 8.99 15.48 14.07
CA GLN A 4 10.20 15.51 13.24
C GLN A 4 10.75 16.93 13.04
N ARG A 5 9.87 17.95 12.97
CA ARG A 5 10.30 19.35 12.88
C ARG A 5 10.97 19.80 14.18
N ILE A 6 10.41 19.40 15.33
CA ILE A 6 11.00 19.67 16.64
C ILE A 6 12.40 19.03 16.73
N ASN A 7 12.52 17.74 16.43
CA ASN A 7 13.81 17.04 16.43
C ASN A 7 14.83 17.68 15.46
N ARG A 8 14.38 18.15 14.30
CA ARG A 8 15.24 18.85 13.34
C ARG A 8 15.77 20.16 13.91
N ILE A 9 14.91 20.98 14.49
CA ILE A 9 15.29 22.26 15.10
C ILE A 9 16.30 22.04 16.24
N ILE A 10 16.06 21.04 17.09
CA ILE A 10 16.99 20.69 18.18
C ILE A 10 18.36 20.32 17.61
N LYS A 11 18.42 19.50 16.55
CA LYS A 11 19.67 19.07 15.93
C LYS A 11 20.43 20.21 15.23
N GLU A 12 19.71 21.12 14.56
CA GLU A 12 20.31 22.19 13.74
C GLU A 12 20.68 23.43 14.56
N LYS A 13 19.88 23.77 15.57
CA LYS A 13 19.98 25.06 16.27
C LYS A 13 20.12 24.94 17.79
N GLY A 14 20.12 23.72 18.33
CA GLY A 14 20.24 23.44 19.75
C GLY A 14 18.93 23.54 20.52
N GLU A 15 18.93 22.93 21.72
CA GLU A 15 17.76 22.83 22.61
C GLU A 15 17.29 24.21 23.12
N ASN A 16 18.20 25.19 23.21
CA ASN A 16 17.93 26.54 23.69
C ASN A 16 16.81 27.25 22.92
N ILE A 17 16.69 27.01 21.61
CA ILE A 17 15.62 27.61 20.79
C ILE A 17 14.26 27.00 21.14
N ILE A 18 14.20 25.68 21.36
CA ILE A 18 12.95 25.06 21.79
C ILE A 18 12.59 25.53 23.20
N HIS A 19 13.57 25.67 24.10
CA HIS A 19 13.32 26.21 25.44
C HIS A 19 12.84 27.66 25.44
N SER A 20 13.34 28.52 24.54
CA SER A 20 12.85 29.89 24.41
C SER A 20 11.42 29.93 23.86
N VAL A 21 11.10 29.08 22.89
CA VAL A 21 9.73 28.92 22.39
C VAL A 21 8.79 28.40 23.48
N CYS A 22 9.23 27.42 24.29
CA CYS A 22 8.45 26.94 25.44
C CYS A 22 8.17 28.06 26.44
N SER A 23 9.17 28.88 26.75
CA SER A 23 9.03 30.03 27.64
C SER A 23 8.13 31.13 27.06
N LEU A 24 8.14 31.36 25.75
CA LEU A 24 7.24 32.31 25.09
C LEU A 24 5.78 31.81 25.07
N ALA A 25 5.59 30.50 24.92
CA ALA A 25 4.28 29.86 24.89
C ALA A 25 3.72 29.51 26.29
N ASP A 26 4.41 29.89 27.36
CA ASP A 26 4.08 29.55 28.75
C ASP A 26 3.85 28.05 29.00
N VAL A 27 4.69 27.20 28.38
CA VAL A 27 4.66 25.74 28.55
C VAL A 27 5.94 25.21 29.21
N PRO A 28 5.87 24.09 29.95
CA PRO A 28 7.05 23.46 30.53
C PRO A 28 8.12 23.13 29.48
N LYS A 29 9.38 23.35 29.85
CA LYS A 29 10.54 23.00 29.02
C LYS A 29 10.71 21.48 28.98
N PHE A 30 11.10 20.96 27.82
CA PHE A 30 11.41 19.54 27.68
C PHE A 30 12.62 19.14 28.52
N LYS A 31 12.55 17.97 29.15
CA LYS A 31 13.68 17.32 29.80
C LYS A 31 14.53 16.59 28.74
N PRO A 32 15.83 16.35 28.99
CA PRO A 32 16.66 15.57 28.07
C PRO A 32 16.09 14.18 27.77
N ALA A 33 15.46 13.53 28.75
CA ALA A 33 14.78 12.24 28.58
C ALA A 33 13.57 12.35 27.63
N GLU A 34 12.82 13.44 27.69
CA GLU A 34 11.65 13.68 26.82
C GLU A 34 12.09 13.97 25.38
N ILE A 35 13.19 14.71 25.20
CA ILE A 35 13.80 14.94 23.87
C ILE A 35 14.26 13.61 23.25
N SER A 36 14.93 12.76 24.03
CA SER A 36 15.32 11.41 23.61
C SER A 36 14.10 10.57 23.24
N PHE A 37 13.04 10.61 24.04
CA PHE A 37 11.77 9.94 23.73
C PHE A 37 11.16 10.43 22.41
N LEU A 38 11.08 11.74 22.17
CA LEU A 38 10.55 12.32 20.93
C LEU A 38 11.35 11.90 19.70
N ASN A 39 12.66 11.70 19.85
CA ASN A 39 13.49 11.15 18.78
C ASN A 39 13.09 9.71 18.45
N HIS A 40 13.05 8.83 19.45
CA HIS A 40 12.62 7.44 19.25
C HIS A 40 11.20 7.34 18.70
N TYR A 41 10.26 8.14 19.21
CA TYR A 41 8.89 8.21 18.71
C TYR A 41 8.84 8.60 17.23
N ALA A 42 9.58 9.63 16.83
CA ALA A 42 9.63 10.05 15.42
C ALA A 42 10.20 8.97 14.51
N GLN A 43 11.14 8.14 14.99
CA GLN A 43 11.68 7.02 14.23
C GLN A 43 10.67 5.88 14.05
N VAL A 44 9.89 5.56 15.08
CA VAL A 44 8.83 4.52 15.05
C VAL A 44 7.65 4.95 14.18
N MET A 45 7.21 6.21 14.30
CA MET A 45 6.07 6.71 13.55
C MET A 45 6.39 7.08 12.10
N LYS A 46 7.67 7.25 11.74
CA LYS A 46 8.08 7.56 10.36
C LYS A 46 7.57 6.53 9.34
N PRO A 47 7.81 5.21 9.48
CA PRO A 47 7.30 4.23 8.54
C PRO A 47 5.76 4.22 8.49
N VAL A 48 5.07 4.44 9.62
CA VAL A 48 3.60 4.55 9.65
C VAL A 48 3.12 5.73 8.81
N ALA A 49 3.71 6.92 8.99
CA ALA A 49 3.39 8.09 8.21
C ALA A 49 3.70 7.91 6.71
N GLN A 50 4.78 7.20 6.38
CA GLN A 50 5.10 6.87 4.98
C GLN A 50 4.06 5.92 4.38
N ALA A 51 3.66 4.88 5.10
CA ALA A 51 2.63 3.95 4.66
C ALA A 51 1.29 4.66 4.47
N LEU A 52 0.91 5.55 5.41
CA LEU A 52 -0.28 6.39 5.29
C LEU A 52 -0.21 7.27 4.04
N ASN A 53 0.91 7.96 3.79
CA ASN A 53 1.06 8.76 2.58
C ASN A 53 0.94 7.95 1.29
N ILE A 54 1.39 6.68 1.28
CA ILE A 54 1.26 5.79 0.13
C ILE A 54 -0.19 5.37 -0.07
N LEU A 55 -0.88 4.97 1.00
CA LEU A 55 -2.25 4.45 0.94
C LEU A 55 -3.31 5.55 0.79
N GLN A 56 -3.04 6.75 1.31
CA GLN A 56 -3.91 7.93 1.23
C GLN A 56 -3.57 8.84 0.06
N GLY A 57 -2.45 8.60 -0.63
CA GLY A 57 -2.00 9.43 -1.73
C GLY A 57 -2.95 9.35 -2.92
N GLU A 58 -3.77 10.38 -3.11
CA GLU A 58 -4.62 10.57 -4.29
C GLU A 58 -3.82 11.01 -5.54
N THR A 59 -2.49 11.12 -5.46
CA THR A 59 -1.69 11.90 -6.41
C THR A 59 -1.40 11.25 -7.77
N ASN A 60 -1.95 10.08 -8.10
CA ASN A 60 -1.83 9.56 -9.47
C ASN A 60 -3.15 8.91 -9.90
N HIS A 61 -3.80 9.52 -10.88
CA HIS A 61 -4.96 9.03 -11.62
C HIS A 61 -4.72 7.70 -12.35
N SER A 62 -4.46 6.61 -11.63
CA SER A 62 -4.66 5.27 -12.15
C SER A 62 -5.06 4.33 -11.02
N ASN A 63 -6.02 3.46 -11.32
CA ASN A 63 -6.79 2.59 -10.43
C ASN A 63 -5.96 1.48 -9.73
N ALA A 64 -4.72 1.74 -9.32
CA ALA A 64 -3.77 0.74 -8.82
C ALA A 64 -3.71 0.62 -7.28
N TYR A 65 -4.68 1.19 -6.55
CA TYR A 65 -4.66 1.22 -5.07
C TYR A 65 -4.63 -0.17 -4.42
N MET A 66 -5.33 -1.16 -5.00
CA MET A 66 -5.34 -2.52 -4.47
C MET A 66 -3.97 -3.19 -4.56
N GLY A 67 -3.20 -2.92 -5.62
CA GLY A 67 -1.87 -3.50 -5.82
C GLY A 67 -0.79 -2.93 -4.90
N TYR A 68 -1.02 -1.75 -4.29
CA TYR A 68 -0.11 -1.17 -3.30
C TYR A 68 -0.41 -1.62 -1.87
N LEU A 69 -1.62 -2.12 -1.60
CA LEU A 69 -2.05 -2.38 -0.23
C LEU A 69 -1.22 -3.48 0.45
N ALA A 70 -1.21 -4.70 -0.11
CA ALA A 70 -0.46 -5.82 0.47
C ALA A 70 1.05 -5.55 0.58
N PRO A 71 1.74 -5.00 -0.46
CA PRO A 71 3.15 -4.62 -0.34
C PRO A 71 3.40 -3.58 0.77
N THR A 72 2.55 -2.56 0.87
CA THR A 72 2.76 -1.47 1.83
C THR A 72 2.60 -1.96 3.27
N ILE A 73 1.58 -2.78 3.54
CA ILE A 73 1.35 -3.34 4.89
C ILE A 73 2.45 -4.33 5.27
N THR A 74 2.87 -5.20 4.36
CA THR A 74 3.94 -6.18 4.59
C THR A 74 5.26 -5.48 4.95
N ILE A 75 5.68 -4.51 4.13
CA ILE A 75 6.89 -3.73 4.38
C ILE A 75 6.77 -2.88 5.66
N LEU A 76 5.57 -2.37 5.98
CA LEU A 76 5.34 -1.62 7.22
C LEU A 76 5.55 -2.51 8.45
N ARG A 77 5.00 -3.73 8.45
CA ARG A 77 5.20 -4.71 9.53
C ARG A 77 6.68 -5.00 9.73
N ASP A 78 7.42 -5.30 8.66
CA ASP A 78 8.87 -5.55 8.75
C ASP A 78 9.65 -4.36 9.34
N LYS A 79 9.29 -3.15 8.92
CA LYS A 79 9.93 -1.92 9.43
C LYS A 79 9.61 -1.68 10.90
N LEU A 80 8.40 -2.01 11.36
CA LEU A 80 8.00 -1.88 12.76
C LEU A 80 8.60 -2.97 13.64
N SER A 81 8.66 -4.22 13.17
CA SER A 81 9.29 -5.34 13.89
C SER A 81 10.75 -5.03 14.21
N LYS A 82 11.49 -4.40 13.28
CA LYS A 82 12.87 -3.90 13.50
C LYS A 82 12.98 -2.77 14.54
N LYS A 83 11.87 -2.24 15.06
CA LYS A 83 11.84 -1.21 16.11
C LYS A 83 11.51 -1.76 17.50
N LEU A 84 11.20 -3.06 17.61
CA LEU A 84 11.03 -3.73 18.91
C LEU A 84 12.29 -3.71 19.77
N ASP A 85 13.47 -3.52 19.17
CA ASP A 85 14.74 -3.45 19.89
C ASP A 85 14.86 -2.20 20.78
N ILE A 86 14.00 -1.20 20.62
CA ILE A 86 14.00 0.04 21.43
C ILE A 86 13.11 -0.16 22.67
N PRO A 87 13.67 -0.36 23.89
CA PRO A 87 12.87 -0.78 25.05
C PRO A 87 11.75 0.19 25.41
N VAL A 88 12.02 1.49 25.33
CA VAL A 88 11.06 2.57 25.65
C VAL A 88 9.89 2.62 24.65
N MET A 89 10.08 2.12 23.43
CA MET A 89 9.06 2.12 22.38
C MET A 89 8.37 0.78 22.19
N LYS A 90 8.81 -0.29 22.87
CA LYS A 90 8.22 -1.64 22.74
C LYS A 90 6.69 -1.64 22.85
N PRO A 91 6.07 -1.01 23.87
CA PRO A 91 4.62 -1.00 23.99
C PRO A 91 3.93 -0.34 22.79
N LEU A 92 4.48 0.79 22.30
CA LEU A 92 3.96 1.49 21.13
C LEU A 92 4.05 0.62 19.88
N VAL A 93 5.20 -0.02 19.65
CA VAL A 93 5.42 -0.87 18.47
C VAL A 93 4.48 -2.08 18.48
N GLN A 94 4.29 -2.72 19.64
CA GLN A 94 3.36 -3.84 19.80
C GLN A 94 1.91 -3.43 19.51
N GLU A 95 1.45 -2.31 20.06
CA GLU A 95 0.10 -1.79 19.79
C GLU A 95 -0.09 -1.40 18.33
N LEU A 96 0.94 -0.85 17.67
CA LEU A 96 0.89 -0.56 16.25
C LEU A 96 0.78 -1.82 15.41
N LEU A 97 1.59 -2.85 15.69
CA LEU A 97 1.52 -4.14 14.99
C LEU A 97 0.14 -4.79 15.20
N ASN A 98 -0.33 -4.90 16.44
CA ASN A 98 -1.65 -5.43 16.76
C ASN A 98 -2.77 -4.66 16.05
N GLY A 99 -2.68 -3.33 16.03
CA GLY A 99 -3.64 -2.46 15.35
C GLY A 99 -3.64 -2.65 13.83
N ILE A 100 -2.47 -2.89 13.23
CA ILE A 100 -2.33 -3.21 11.80
C ILE A 100 -2.95 -4.57 11.52
N ASP A 101 -2.59 -5.60 12.29
CA ASP A 101 -3.08 -6.96 12.10
C ASP A 101 -4.60 -7.01 12.23
N LYS A 102 -5.15 -6.42 13.29
CA LYS A 102 -6.60 -6.39 13.51
C LYS A 102 -7.38 -5.75 12.36
N ARG A 103 -6.80 -4.79 11.64
CA ARG A 103 -7.48 -4.03 10.57
C ARG A 103 -7.23 -4.59 9.19
N PHE A 104 -6.01 -5.04 8.92
CA PHE A 104 -5.55 -5.34 7.58
C PHE A 104 -5.32 -6.83 7.33
N ASP A 105 -5.27 -7.68 8.36
CA ASP A 105 -4.88 -9.08 8.17
C ASP A 105 -5.84 -9.84 7.26
N SER A 106 -7.15 -9.66 7.42
CA SER A 106 -8.13 -10.24 6.50
C SER A 106 -8.05 -9.68 5.08
N ILE A 107 -7.70 -8.39 4.94
CA ILE A 107 -7.68 -7.68 3.66
C ILE A 107 -6.44 -8.08 2.86
N VAL A 108 -5.26 -8.12 3.49
CA VAL A 108 -4.01 -8.47 2.79
C VAL A 108 -3.97 -9.94 2.39
N ASN A 109 -4.74 -10.79 3.08
CA ASN A 109 -4.88 -12.20 2.74
C ASN A 109 -5.93 -12.47 1.66
N ASP A 110 -6.67 -11.46 1.19
CA ASP A 110 -7.58 -11.60 0.06
C ASP A 110 -6.78 -11.87 -1.22
N LYS A 111 -7.10 -12.99 -1.89
CA LYS A 111 -6.49 -13.40 -3.15
C LYS A 111 -6.54 -12.30 -4.22
N LYS A 112 -7.59 -11.47 -4.25
CA LYS A 112 -7.72 -10.34 -5.18
C LYS A 112 -6.69 -9.25 -4.91
N ILE A 113 -6.43 -8.95 -3.64
CA ILE A 113 -5.44 -7.94 -3.22
C ILE A 113 -4.03 -8.44 -3.53
N ILE A 114 -3.75 -9.71 -3.23
CA ILE A 114 -2.47 -10.36 -3.55
C ILE A 114 -2.26 -10.38 -5.07
N ALA A 115 -3.25 -10.81 -5.85
CA ALA A 115 -3.18 -10.83 -7.31
C ALA A 115 -2.97 -9.43 -7.89
N ALA A 116 -3.68 -8.42 -7.38
CA ALA A 116 -3.47 -7.03 -7.79
C ALA A 116 -2.03 -6.55 -7.50
N ALA A 117 -1.43 -6.97 -6.39
CA ALA A 117 -0.05 -6.65 -6.06
C ALA A 117 0.95 -7.33 -7.00
N ILE A 118 0.71 -8.61 -7.35
CA ILE A 118 1.54 -9.37 -8.29
C ILE A 118 1.47 -8.79 -9.70
N LEU A 119 0.27 -8.44 -10.17
CA LEU A 119 0.07 -7.84 -11.49
C LEU A 119 0.63 -6.42 -11.59
N HIS A 120 0.96 -5.79 -10.46
CA HIS A 120 1.52 -4.46 -10.45
C HIS A 120 3.03 -4.48 -10.85
N PRO A 121 3.44 -3.82 -11.96
CA PRO A 121 4.80 -3.95 -12.51
C PRO A 121 5.94 -3.61 -11.54
N LYS A 122 5.67 -2.70 -10.59
CA LYS A 122 6.64 -2.27 -9.58
C LYS A 122 6.97 -3.36 -8.54
N PHE A 123 6.00 -4.21 -8.22
CA PHE A 123 6.12 -5.13 -7.08
C PHE A 123 6.34 -6.56 -7.55
N LYS A 124 5.51 -7.06 -8.47
CA LYS A 124 5.53 -8.46 -8.90
C LYS A 124 5.47 -9.38 -7.67
N GLU A 125 6.47 -10.23 -7.49
CA GLU A 125 6.57 -11.16 -6.36
C GLU A 125 7.54 -10.67 -5.27
N SER A 126 8.26 -9.56 -5.51
CA SER A 126 9.40 -9.13 -4.67
C SER A 126 9.03 -8.47 -3.33
N TRP A 127 7.74 -8.27 -3.07
CA TRP A 127 7.25 -7.55 -1.88
C TRP A 127 7.03 -8.44 -0.65
N SER A 128 7.07 -9.77 -0.82
CA SER A 128 6.93 -10.75 0.26
C SER A 128 8.00 -11.82 0.12
N THR A 129 8.50 -12.33 1.25
CA THR A 129 9.33 -13.54 1.30
C THR A 129 8.51 -14.80 1.57
N ASP A 130 7.22 -14.65 1.87
CA ASP A 130 6.30 -15.75 2.07
C ASP A 130 5.84 -16.29 0.71
N CYS A 131 6.42 -17.43 0.31
CA CYS A 131 6.09 -18.11 -0.95
C CYS A 131 4.62 -18.51 -1.03
N ASP A 132 3.99 -18.89 0.10
CA ASP A 132 2.60 -19.34 0.12
C ASP A 132 1.65 -18.19 -0.21
N VAL A 133 1.97 -16.97 0.24
CA VAL A 133 1.21 -15.77 -0.11
C VAL A 133 1.28 -15.53 -1.62
N ILE A 134 2.47 -15.61 -2.20
CA ILE A 134 2.67 -15.38 -3.64
C ILE A 134 1.96 -16.45 -4.47
N GLU A 135 2.11 -17.73 -4.09
CA GLU A 135 1.48 -18.85 -4.77
C GLU A 135 -0.04 -18.72 -4.80
N ARG A 136 -0.67 -18.37 -3.66
CA ARG A 136 -2.13 -18.13 -3.60
C ARG A 136 -2.60 -17.07 -4.59
N GLY A 137 -1.80 -16.01 -4.79
CA GLY A 137 -2.10 -14.96 -5.77
C GLY A 137 -1.96 -15.45 -7.21
N ILE A 138 -0.88 -16.18 -7.52
CA ILE A 138 -0.65 -16.74 -8.86
C ILE A 138 -1.73 -17.76 -9.23
N SER A 139 -2.06 -18.69 -8.33
CA SER A 139 -3.13 -19.67 -8.56
C SER A 139 -4.46 -18.99 -8.85
N PHE A 140 -4.79 -17.91 -8.13
CA PHE A 140 -6.00 -17.15 -8.38
C PHE A 140 -5.99 -16.45 -9.74
N ILE A 141 -4.85 -15.91 -10.17
CA ILE A 141 -4.71 -15.30 -11.50
C ILE A 141 -4.95 -16.35 -12.59
N ASN A 142 -4.31 -17.52 -12.48
CA ASN A 142 -4.44 -18.60 -13.45
C ASN A 142 -5.89 -19.13 -13.53
N GLU A 143 -6.54 -19.36 -12.39
CA GLU A 143 -7.96 -19.76 -12.33
C GLU A 143 -8.87 -18.78 -13.11
N LYS A 144 -8.61 -17.47 -13.00
CA LYS A 144 -9.39 -16.46 -13.73
C LYS A 144 -9.04 -16.37 -15.20
N LEU A 145 -7.81 -16.67 -15.59
CA LEU A 145 -7.41 -16.73 -17.00
C LEU A 145 -8.01 -17.94 -17.71
N GLU A 146 -8.01 -19.11 -17.08
CA GLU A 146 -8.61 -20.34 -17.62
C GLU A 146 -10.12 -20.16 -17.85
N GLY A 147 -10.82 -19.48 -16.94
CA GLY A 147 -12.25 -19.18 -17.10
C GLY A 147 -12.58 -18.18 -18.22
N LEU A 148 -11.60 -17.50 -18.81
CA LEU A 148 -11.77 -16.55 -19.92
C LEU A 148 -11.52 -17.18 -21.29
N VAL A 149 -10.95 -18.39 -21.35
CA VAL A 149 -10.78 -19.15 -22.58
C VAL A 149 -12.07 -19.92 -22.83
N GLU A 150 -13.04 -19.30 -23.50
CA GLU A 150 -14.11 -20.10 -24.13
C GLU A 150 -13.53 -20.91 -25.29
N PRO A 151 -14.01 -22.15 -25.52
CA PRO A 151 -13.59 -22.94 -26.66
C PRO A 151 -13.92 -22.18 -27.94
N VAL A 152 -12.89 -21.83 -28.71
CA VAL A 152 -13.03 -21.34 -30.07
C VAL A 152 -13.68 -22.46 -30.86
N VAL A 153 -14.97 -22.31 -31.18
CA VAL A 153 -15.65 -23.19 -32.13
C VAL A 153 -15.20 -22.73 -33.51
N ASP A 154 -14.34 -23.52 -34.16
CA ASP A 154 -13.93 -23.31 -35.54
C ASP A 154 -15.17 -23.41 -36.45
N GLU A 155 -15.57 -22.30 -37.07
CA GLU A 155 -16.48 -22.27 -38.22
C GLU A 155 -15.70 -21.70 -39.43
N PRO A 156 -15.69 -22.38 -40.59
CA PRO A 156 -14.81 -22.03 -41.69
C PRO A 156 -15.38 -20.93 -42.60
N GLY A 157 -14.71 -19.77 -42.58
CA GLY A 157 -14.36 -18.98 -43.77
C GLY A 157 -15.43 -18.11 -44.45
N GLN A 158 -15.17 -16.79 -44.51
CA GLN A 158 -15.19 -16.02 -45.77
C GLN A 158 -14.59 -14.61 -45.59
N SER A 159 -13.72 -14.23 -46.52
CA SER A 159 -13.00 -12.96 -46.62
C SER A 159 -13.81 -11.88 -47.35
N SER A 160 -13.72 -10.60 -46.93
CA SER A 160 -13.80 -9.42 -47.85
C SER A 160 -13.45 -8.08 -47.16
N SER A 161 -12.29 -7.53 -47.54
CA SER A 161 -11.86 -6.13 -47.77
C SER A 161 -12.54 -4.87 -47.14
N GLU A 162 -11.65 -4.06 -46.54
CA GLU A 162 -11.37 -2.61 -46.70
C GLU A 162 -12.19 -1.49 -46.00
N ASP A 163 -11.51 -0.89 -44.99
CA ASP A 163 -11.32 0.53 -44.63
C ASP A 163 -12.49 1.50 -44.39
N GLN A 164 -12.74 1.84 -43.11
CA GLN A 164 -12.54 3.17 -42.47
C GLN A 164 -13.39 3.31 -41.19
N ASP A 165 -12.73 3.46 -40.04
CA ASP A 165 -12.87 4.57 -39.07
C ASP A 165 -12.26 4.13 -37.74
N GLU A 166 -11.58 5.04 -37.03
CA GLU A 166 -10.86 4.79 -35.77
C GLU A 166 -11.67 3.96 -34.76
N THR A 167 -11.44 2.64 -34.75
CA THR A 167 -12.06 1.73 -33.79
C THR A 167 -11.30 1.81 -32.48
N ASP A 168 -11.96 2.34 -31.46
CA ASP A 168 -11.59 2.27 -30.04
C ASP A 168 -10.85 0.95 -29.68
N PHE A 169 -9.58 1.07 -29.29
CA PHE A 169 -8.56 0.00 -29.14
C PHE A 169 -9.02 -1.20 -28.29
N PHE A 170 -10.02 -1.02 -27.43
CA PHE A 170 -10.53 -2.06 -26.52
C PHE A 170 -11.97 -2.52 -26.81
N GLN A 171 -12.63 -1.98 -27.83
CA GLN A 171 -14.08 -2.13 -28.02
C GLN A 171 -14.49 -3.54 -28.48
N ALA A 172 -13.58 -4.30 -29.09
CA ALA A 172 -13.85 -5.66 -29.60
C ALA A 172 -14.17 -6.70 -28.51
N LYS A 173 -13.92 -6.43 -27.22
CA LYS A 173 -14.12 -7.41 -26.13
C LYS A 173 -15.35 -7.20 -25.24
N ASN A 174 -16.12 -6.12 -25.42
CA ASN A 174 -17.25 -5.83 -24.54
C ASN A 174 -18.63 -6.29 -25.06
N ARG A 175 -18.68 -7.00 -26.20
CA ARG A 175 -19.94 -7.57 -26.70
C ARG A 175 -20.07 -9.04 -26.31
N ARG A 176 -20.66 -9.27 -25.13
CA ARG A 176 -21.68 -10.31 -24.96
C ARG A 176 -22.92 -9.66 -24.35
N SER A 177 -23.80 -9.22 -25.24
CA SER A 177 -25.21 -9.04 -24.93
C SER A 177 -25.88 -10.35 -25.30
N SER A 178 -26.45 -11.04 -24.30
CA SER A 178 -27.44 -12.08 -24.53
C SER A 178 -28.68 -11.69 -23.75
N ASP A 179 -29.69 -11.31 -24.53
CA ASP A 179 -31.11 -11.19 -24.20
C ASP A 179 -31.56 -10.14 -23.17
N CYS A 180 -32.10 -9.05 -23.73
CA CYS A 180 -33.30 -8.45 -23.16
C CYS A 180 -34.36 -8.43 -24.27
N THR A 181 -35.17 -9.48 -24.33
CA THR A 181 -36.29 -9.62 -25.25
C THR A 181 -37.45 -8.72 -24.78
N LEU A 182 -38.03 -8.02 -25.75
CA LEU A 182 -39.17 -7.12 -25.67
C LEU A 182 -40.39 -7.70 -24.94
N LYS A 183 -41.02 -6.88 -24.09
CA LYS A 183 -42.48 -6.70 -23.99
C LYS A 183 -42.79 -5.24 -23.70
#